data_AF-A0A5S3VSF2-F1
#
_entry.id   AF-A0A5S3VSF2-F1
#
_cell.length_a   1.000
_cell.length_b   1.000
_cell.length_c   1.000
_cell.angle_alpha   90.00
_cell.angle_beta   90.00
_cell.angle_gamma   90.00
#
_symmetry.space_group_name_H-M   'P 1'
#
loop_
_entity.id
_entity.type
_entity.pdbx_description
1 polymer ?
#
loop_
_entity_poly.entity_id
_entity_poly.type
_entity_poly.pdbx_seq_one_letter_code
_entity_poly.pdbx_strand_id
1 'polypeptide(L)'
;IKDIVLESALTTIMDCEDSVAAVDGEDKTQVYRNWFGLMMGNLSFEFSKGGQTQTRRLNRDQHFTKLDGSSLTLHGRSLMFVRNVGHLMTTPAILDSDGNEVFEGILDAVFTSLCALPEYHSR
;
A
#
# COMPACT_ATOMS: atom_id res chain seq x y z
N ILE A 1 12.34 33.05 -1.90
CA ILE A 1 11.61 31.84 -1.43
C ILE A 1 11.38 30.97 -2.65
N LYS A 2 11.76 29.67 -2.62
CA LYS A 2 11.67 28.78 -3.79
C LYS A 2 10.48 27.82 -3.76
N ASP A 3 9.97 27.49 -2.56
CA ASP A 3 8.88 26.55 -2.35
C ASP A 3 8.33 26.66 -0.91
N ILE A 4 7.14 26.10 -0.67
CA ILE A 4 6.49 25.92 0.63
C ILE A 4 5.98 24.49 0.72
N VAL A 5 6.54 23.69 1.63
CA VAL A 5 6.14 22.30 1.83
C VAL A 5 5.03 22.24 2.89
N LEU A 6 3.85 21.79 2.48
CA LEU A 6 2.69 21.61 3.35
C LEU A 6 2.47 20.13 3.65
N GLU A 7 2.33 19.80 4.94
CA GLU A 7 1.79 18.51 5.33
C GLU A 7 0.35 18.39 4.80
N SER A 8 0.10 17.33 4.04
CA SER A 8 -1.12 17.20 3.23
C SER A 8 -1.85 15.89 3.52
N ALA A 9 -1.53 14.81 2.80
CA ALA A 9 -2.18 13.51 2.96
C ALA A 9 -1.69 12.81 4.24
N LEU A 10 -2.25 13.17 5.39
CA LEU A 10 -1.97 12.54 6.69
C LEU A 10 -2.26 11.03 6.66
N THR A 11 -3.35 10.66 5.97
CA THR A 11 -3.74 9.27 5.71
C THR A 11 -4.01 9.04 4.22
N THR A 12 -3.72 7.83 3.74
CA THR A 12 -4.05 7.38 2.38
C THR A 12 -4.74 6.02 2.47
N ILE A 13 -5.84 5.86 1.74
CA ILE A 13 -6.51 4.56 1.58
C ILE A 13 -5.95 3.90 0.32
N MET A 14 -5.28 2.76 0.48
CA MET A 14 -4.86 1.88 -0.60
C MET A 14 -6.04 1.00 -0.97
N ASP A 15 -6.60 1.25 -2.15
CA ASP A 15 -7.91 0.76 -2.50
C ASP A 15 -7.86 -0.58 -3.26
N CYS A 16 -8.61 -1.57 -2.78
CA CYS A 16 -8.80 -2.87 -3.42
C CYS A 16 -10.24 -3.05 -3.94
N GLU A 17 -11.07 -2.01 -3.85
CA GLU A 17 -12.50 -2.03 -4.17
C GLU A 17 -12.80 -1.17 -5.41
N ASP A 18 -13.58 -0.09 -5.28
CA ASP A 18 -14.24 0.56 -6.42
C ASP A 18 -13.31 1.27 -7.42
N SER A 19 -12.05 1.55 -7.07
CA SER A 19 -11.11 2.20 -8.00
C SER A 19 -10.23 1.24 -8.80
N VAL A 20 -10.38 -0.08 -8.60
CA VAL A 20 -9.64 -1.11 -9.33
C VAL A 20 -10.58 -2.09 -10.01
N ALA A 21 -10.11 -2.73 -11.07
CA ALA A 21 -10.75 -3.90 -11.65
C ALA A 21 -9.86 -5.12 -11.35
N ALA A 22 -10.32 -5.99 -10.45
CA ALA A 22 -9.63 -7.22 -10.11
C ALA A 22 -10.65 -8.37 -10.03
N VAL A 23 -10.69 -9.22 -11.07
CA VAL A 23 -11.81 -10.16 -11.28
C VAL A 23 -11.43 -11.62 -11.09
N ASP A 24 -10.14 -11.92 -10.98
CA ASP A 24 -9.64 -13.27 -10.80
C ASP A 24 -8.40 -13.32 -9.88
N GLY A 25 -7.86 -14.53 -9.68
CA GLY A 25 -6.70 -14.73 -8.82
C GLY A 25 -5.42 -14.04 -9.32
N GLU A 26 -5.26 -13.83 -10.63
CA GLU A 26 -4.10 -13.13 -11.18
C GLU A 26 -4.16 -11.64 -10.80
N ASP A 27 -5.31 -11.01 -10.99
CA ASP A 27 -5.52 -9.61 -10.62
C ASP A 27 -5.36 -9.39 -9.11
N LYS A 28 -6.00 -10.24 -8.29
CA LYS A 28 -5.88 -10.15 -6.82
C LYS A 28 -4.44 -10.31 -6.36
N THR A 29 -3.66 -11.18 -7.02
CA THR A 29 -2.23 -11.31 -6.74
C THR A 29 -1.47 -10.01 -7.03
N GLN A 30 -1.80 -9.27 -8.09
CA GLN A 30 -1.18 -7.97 -8.37
C GLN A 30 -1.52 -6.93 -7.30
N VAL A 31 -2.79 -6.87 -6.88
CA VAL A 31 -3.26 -5.99 -5.80
C VAL A 31 -2.49 -6.28 -4.50
N TYR A 32 -2.45 -7.55 -4.08
CA TYR A 32 -1.76 -7.95 -2.85
C TYR A 32 -0.24 -7.75 -2.93
N ARG A 33 0.37 -7.94 -4.11
CA ARG A 33 1.81 -7.67 -4.31
C ARG A 33 2.14 -6.19 -4.09
N ASN A 34 1.32 -5.28 -4.61
CA ASN A 34 1.51 -3.85 -4.41
C ASN A 34 1.36 -3.49 -2.93
N TRP A 35 0.33 -4.01 -2.26
CA TRP A 35 0.12 -3.82 -0.83
C TRP A 35 1.29 -4.36 0.01
N PHE A 36 1.76 -5.58 -0.29
CA PHE A 36 2.91 -6.18 0.38
C PHE A 36 4.19 -5.37 0.18
N GLY A 37 4.46 -4.86 -1.03
CA GLY A 37 5.60 -4.00 -1.29
C GLY A 37 5.55 -2.68 -0.51
N LEU A 38 4.36 -2.12 -0.28
CA LEU A 38 4.16 -0.96 0.59
C LEU A 38 4.51 -1.29 2.04
N MET A 39 4.03 -2.42 2.55
CA MET A 39 4.29 -2.90 3.93
C MET A 39 5.76 -3.30 4.15
N MET A 40 6.45 -3.76 3.12
CA MET A 40 7.90 -4.03 3.14
C MET A 40 8.75 -2.75 3.03
N GLY A 41 8.14 -1.61 2.69
CA GLY A 41 8.87 -0.35 2.48
C GLY A 41 9.75 -0.32 1.22
N ASN A 42 9.60 -1.29 0.31
CA ASN A 42 10.49 -1.47 -0.85
C ASN A 42 9.80 -1.32 -2.21
N LEU A 43 8.50 -0.99 -2.24
CA LEU A 43 7.80 -0.74 -3.49
C LEU A 43 8.50 0.35 -4.33
N SER A 44 8.72 0.05 -5.60
CA SER A 44 9.33 0.98 -6.55
C SER A 44 8.74 0.83 -7.95
N PHE A 45 8.85 1.89 -8.74
CA PHE A 45 8.35 1.93 -10.12
C PHE A 45 9.31 2.71 -11.01
N GLU A 46 9.62 2.16 -12.18
CA GLU A 46 10.46 2.83 -13.19
C GLU A 46 9.60 3.44 -14.28
N PHE A 47 9.91 4.69 -14.65
CA PHE A 47 9.18 5.41 -15.70
C PHE A 47 10.12 6.32 -16.50
N SER A 48 9.77 6.54 -17.77
CA SER A 48 10.51 7.46 -18.63
C SER A 48 9.99 8.89 -18.46
N LYS A 49 10.91 9.84 -18.25
CA LYS A 49 10.60 11.27 -18.21
C LYS A 49 11.76 12.05 -18.85
N GLY A 50 11.45 12.79 -19.92
CA GLY A 50 12.47 13.56 -20.64
C GLY A 50 13.54 12.68 -21.32
N GLY A 51 13.16 11.48 -21.77
CA GLY A 51 14.09 10.54 -22.41
C GLY A 51 15.00 9.79 -21.44
N GLN A 52 14.84 9.97 -20.13
CA GLN A 52 15.61 9.26 -19.11
C GLN A 52 14.68 8.38 -18.26
N THR A 53 15.15 7.19 -17.91
CA THR A 53 14.48 6.31 -16.93
C THR A 53 14.71 6.86 -15.53
N GLN A 54 13.63 7.03 -14.76
CA GLN A 54 13.65 7.44 -13.36
C GLN A 54 12.97 6.37 -12.51
N THR A 55 13.51 6.11 -11.32
CA THR A 55 12.92 5.19 -10.34
C THR A 55 12.23 5.99 -9.23
N ARG A 56 10.92 5.76 -9.02
CA ARG A 56 10.17 6.26 -7.87
C ARG A 56 10.20 5.23 -6.75
N ARG A 57 10.39 5.69 -5.51
CA ARG A 57 10.40 4.88 -4.28
C ARG A 57 9.64 5.59 -3.17
N LEU A 58 9.34 4.87 -2.10
CA LEU A 58 8.77 5.45 -0.88
C LEU A 58 9.71 6.48 -0.26
N ASN A 59 9.15 7.62 0.17
CA ASN A 59 9.91 8.69 0.82
C ASN A 59 10.44 8.23 2.17
N ARG A 60 11.64 8.70 2.52
CA ARG A 60 12.20 8.55 3.88
C ARG A 60 11.61 9.60 4.81
N ASP A 61 11.76 9.35 6.11
CA ASP A 61 11.40 10.32 7.13
C ASP A 61 12.27 11.58 7.02
N GLN A 62 11.72 12.71 7.45
CA GLN A 62 12.36 14.02 7.37
C GLN A 62 13.04 14.34 8.69
N HIS A 63 14.27 14.87 8.63
CA HIS A 63 15.06 15.22 9.79
C HIS A 63 15.28 16.73 9.89
N PHE A 64 15.09 17.27 11.09
CA PHE A 64 15.22 18.68 11.42
C PHE A 64 16.07 18.87 12.69
N THR A 65 16.65 20.05 12.84
CA THR A 65 17.34 20.48 14.06
C THR A 65 16.45 21.45 14.83
N LYS A 66 16.19 21.17 16.10
CA LYS A 66 15.42 22.04 16.99
C LYS A 66 16.26 23.23 17.46
N LEU A 67 15.61 24.20 18.09
CA LEU A 67 16.26 25.40 18.63
C LEU A 67 17.32 25.09 19.71
N ASP A 68 17.17 23.98 20.44
CA ASP A 68 18.12 23.51 21.45
C ASP A 68 19.29 22.68 20.86
N GLY A 69 19.33 22.52 19.54
CA GLY A 69 20.33 21.72 18.82
C GLY A 69 20.03 20.22 18.75
N SER A 70 18.95 19.72 19.39
CA SER A 70 18.54 18.32 19.31
C SER A 70 17.86 17.97 17.98
N SER A 71 17.75 16.68 17.66
CA SER A 71 17.10 16.21 16.43
C SER A 71 15.58 16.09 16.59
N LEU A 72 14.87 16.36 15.49
CA LEU A 72 13.45 16.07 15.30
C LEU A 72 13.29 15.25 14.02
N THR A 73 12.58 14.14 14.10
CA THR A 73 12.21 13.33 12.93
C THR A 73 10.70 13.37 12.74
N LEU A 74 10.26 13.66 11.52
CA LEU A 74 8.85 13.60 11.13
C LEU A 74 8.66 12.49 10.09
N HIS A 75 7.54 11.77 10.16
CA HIS A 75 7.22 10.74 9.19
C HIS A 75 7.16 11.33 7.79
N GLY A 76 7.84 10.69 6.85
CA GLY A 76 7.91 11.15 5.45
C GLY A 76 6.78 10.61 4.57
N ARG A 77 5.90 9.80 5.15
CA ARG A 77 4.85 9.05 4.45
C ARG A 77 3.55 9.17 5.21
N SER A 78 2.47 9.03 4.45
CA SER A 78 1.12 8.94 4.97
C SER A 78 0.91 7.66 5.78
N LEU A 79 0.04 7.70 6.78
CA LEU A 79 -0.50 6.48 7.39
C LEU A 79 -1.41 5.78 6.37
N MET A 80 -1.13 4.51 6.08
CA MET A 80 -1.84 3.76 5.05
C MET A 80 -2.96 2.91 5.66
N PHE A 81 -4.17 3.10 5.15
CA PHE A 81 -5.29 2.17 5.29
C PHE A 81 -5.34 1.27 4.05
N VAL A 82 -5.96 0.10 4.17
CA VAL A 82 -6.33 -0.75 3.04
C VAL A 82 -7.85 -0.88 3.00
N ARG A 83 -8.48 -0.62 1.85
CA ARG A 83 -9.92 -0.80 1.66
C ARG A 83 -10.15 -2.12 0.95
N ASN A 84 -10.50 -3.13 1.75
CA ASN A 84 -10.95 -4.43 1.26
C ASN A 84 -12.32 -4.28 0.58
N VAL A 85 -12.65 -5.24 -0.28
CA VAL A 85 -14.01 -5.31 -0.84
C VAL A 85 -15.06 -5.63 0.22
N GLY A 86 -16.30 -5.24 -0.04
CA GLY A 86 -17.47 -5.61 0.77
C GLY A 86 -17.84 -7.11 0.73
N HIS A 87 -19.01 -7.44 1.30
CA HIS A 87 -19.44 -8.83 1.50
C HIS A 87 -20.16 -9.49 0.30
N LEU A 88 -20.29 -8.78 -0.83
CA LEU A 88 -21.13 -9.23 -1.94
C LEU A 88 -20.45 -10.28 -2.83
N MET A 89 -19.22 -9.99 -3.29
CA MET A 89 -18.60 -10.73 -4.37
C MET A 89 -17.93 -12.02 -3.88
N THR A 90 -18.03 -13.06 -4.70
CA THR A 90 -17.16 -14.24 -4.66
C THR A 90 -16.08 -14.12 -5.72
N THR A 91 -15.04 -14.93 -5.63
CA THR A 91 -13.97 -14.94 -6.63
C THR A 91 -13.48 -16.36 -6.91
N PRO A 92 -13.15 -16.69 -8.17
CA PRO A 92 -12.57 -17.98 -8.54
C PRO A 92 -11.11 -18.15 -8.06
N ALA A 93 -10.52 -17.15 -7.38
CA ALA A 93 -9.16 -17.23 -6.87
C ALA A 93 -8.92 -18.41 -5.92
N ILE A 94 -9.94 -18.79 -5.13
CA ILE A 94 -9.93 -19.97 -4.25
C ILE A 94 -11.30 -20.64 -4.33
N LEU A 95 -11.29 -21.97 -4.43
CA LEU A 95 -12.49 -22.80 -4.31
C LEU A 95 -12.49 -23.50 -2.95
N ASP A 96 -13.68 -23.64 -2.35
CA ASP A 96 -13.89 -24.42 -1.15
C ASP A 96 -13.88 -25.94 -1.44
N SER A 97 -14.10 -26.76 -0.41
CA SER A 97 -14.11 -28.23 -0.53
C SER A 97 -15.20 -28.78 -1.44
N ASP A 98 -16.26 -28.02 -1.67
CA ASP A 98 -17.40 -28.38 -2.52
C ASP A 98 -17.26 -27.79 -3.94
N GLY A 99 -16.18 -27.04 -4.20
CA GLY A 99 -15.88 -26.42 -5.49
C GLY A 99 -16.52 -25.05 -5.71
N ASN A 100 -17.08 -24.42 -4.67
CA ASN A 100 -17.67 -23.08 -4.78
C ASN A 100 -16.60 -22.00 -4.61
N GLU A 101 -16.80 -20.87 -5.28
CA GLU A 101 -15.97 -19.67 -5.09
C GLU A 101 -16.10 -19.11 -3.67
N VAL A 102 -14.98 -18.70 -3.09
CA VAL A 102 -14.93 -18.08 -1.77
C VAL A 102 -15.31 -16.60 -1.86
N PHE A 103 -15.94 -16.06 -0.81
CA PHE A 103 -16.19 -14.63 -0.67
C PHE A 103 -14.90 -13.81 -0.68
N GLU A 104 -14.84 -12.85 -1.58
CA GLU A 104 -13.65 -12.03 -1.81
C GLU A 104 -13.31 -11.15 -0.60
N GLY A 105 -14.31 -10.64 0.14
CA GLY A 105 -14.06 -9.86 1.35
C GLY A 105 -13.36 -10.66 2.46
N ILE A 106 -13.62 -11.97 2.56
CA ILE A 106 -12.91 -12.87 3.49
C ILE A 106 -11.47 -13.07 3.01
N LEU A 107 -11.31 -13.30 1.71
CA LEU A 107 -10.00 -13.43 1.06
C LEU A 107 -9.12 -12.20 1.36
N ASP A 108 -9.66 -11.01 1.13
CA ASP A 108 -8.98 -9.74 1.39
C ASP A 108 -8.61 -9.59 2.87
N ALA A 109 -9.51 -9.90 3.80
CA ALA A 109 -9.22 -9.81 5.22
C ALA A 109 -8.01 -10.68 5.63
N VAL A 110 -7.90 -11.89 5.07
CA VAL A 110 -6.76 -12.78 5.32
C VAL A 110 -5.48 -12.23 4.69
N PHE A 111 -5.49 -11.94 3.39
CA PHE A 111 -4.25 -11.60 2.68
C PHE A 111 -3.75 -10.20 3.01
N THR A 112 -4.62 -9.19 3.12
CA THR A 112 -4.18 -7.83 3.44
C THR A 112 -3.60 -7.74 4.86
N SER A 113 -4.18 -8.48 5.82
CA SER A 113 -3.64 -8.61 7.18
C SER A 113 -2.30 -9.35 7.20
N LEU A 114 -2.19 -10.46 6.47
CA LEU A 114 -0.94 -11.20 6.33
C LEU A 114 0.17 -10.34 5.72
N CYS A 115 -0.15 -9.60 4.65
CA CYS A 115 0.78 -8.70 3.98
C CYS A 115 1.25 -7.53 4.87
N ALA A 116 0.49 -7.16 5.90
CA ALA A 116 0.85 -6.09 6.84
C ALA A 116 1.81 -6.52 7.97
N LEU A 117 2.06 -7.82 8.16
CA LEU A 117 2.96 -8.31 9.21
C LEU A 117 4.39 -7.76 9.17
N PRO A 118 5.05 -7.56 8.01
CA PRO A 118 6.40 -6.99 7.99
C PRO A 118 6.49 -5.62 8.64
N GLU A 119 5.49 -4.76 8.42
CA GLU A 119 5.39 -3.43 9.05
C GLU A 119 5.09 -3.52 10.54
N TYR A 120 4.35 -4.55 10.97
CA TYR A 120 4.12 -4.78 12.40
C TYR A 120 5.41 -5.19 13.13
N HIS A 121 6.25 -6.03 12.51
CA HIS A 121 7.51 -6.50 13.10
C HIS A 121 8.67 -5.52 12.98
N SER A 122 8.57 -4.49 12.13
CA SER A 122 9.60 -3.45 11.97
C SER A 122 9.51 -2.33 13.02
N ARG A 123 8.46 -2.34 13.85
CA ARG A 123 8.26 -1.47 15.01
C ARG A 123 8.90 -2.05 16.27
#